data_AF-A0A5B2ZCD9-F1
#
_entry.id   AF-A0A5B2ZCD9-F1
#
_cell.length_a   1.000
_cell.length_b   1.000
_cell.length_c   1.000
_cell.angle_alpha   90.00
_cell.angle_beta   90.00
_cell.angle_gamma   90.00
#
_symmetry.space_group_name_H-M   'P 1'
#
loop_
_entity.id
_entity.type
_entity.pdbx_description
1 polymer ?
#
loop_
_entity_poly.entity_id
_entity_poly.type
_entity_poly.pdbx_seq_one_letter_code
_entity_poly.pdbx_strand_id
1 'polypeptide(L)'
;MRHPGRLRLGHQQPLRRRGAPAGGAGGAVFRLRPSSDLARLAALAILLALSACAGARGRPAPLPPPLRLAPALLPAPLAADQRLSFRHAGGEDVLDARLEADAQRLQLALHRFGQVLLVLRWDGQALEQSRAPQAPLTLSPERVLDDVQLVYWPAEAIRAAMPTGWTLEEGRDGRRLRHGRSTLVEIVHLDDKRVRLRRPGYELIIETRELP
;
A
#
# COMPACT_ATOMS: atom_id res chain seq x y z
N MET A 1 17.57 -31.38 52.32
CA MET A 1 18.12 -32.57 52.99
C MET A 1 18.21 -33.71 51.99
N ARG A 2 19.43 -34.29 51.86
CA ARG A 2 19.78 -35.64 51.36
C ARG A 2 19.63 -35.98 49.86
N HIS A 3 20.73 -35.68 49.12
CA HIS A 3 21.63 -36.62 48.39
C HIS A 3 21.55 -38.12 48.77
N PRO A 4 22.25 -39.08 48.12
CA PRO A 4 23.08 -39.08 46.88
C PRO A 4 22.93 -40.41 46.06
N GLY A 5 23.76 -40.63 45.04
CA GLY A 5 23.90 -41.95 44.42
C GLY A 5 24.95 -42.04 43.30
N ARG A 6 26.22 -41.78 43.63
CA ARG A 6 27.38 -42.11 42.77
C ARG A 6 27.75 -43.60 42.91
N LEU A 7 28.59 -44.07 41.97
CA LEU A 7 29.59 -45.17 42.07
C LEU A 7 29.03 -46.61 41.86
N ARG A 8 29.67 -47.59 41.17
CA ARG A 8 31.09 -47.94 41.00
C ARG A 8 31.40 -48.73 39.71
N LEU A 9 32.69 -48.68 39.38
CA LEU A 9 33.51 -49.48 38.47
C LEU A 9 33.59 -51.00 38.76
N GLY A 10 33.98 -51.72 37.70
CA GLY A 10 34.86 -52.91 37.71
C GLY A 10 34.12 -54.24 37.59
N HIS A 11 34.64 -55.31 37.01
CA HIS A 11 35.92 -55.67 36.39
C HIS A 11 35.69 -57.09 35.86
N GLN A 12 35.99 -57.43 34.60
CA GLN A 12 36.45 -58.78 34.22
C GLN A 12 37.36 -58.74 32.98
N GLN A 13 38.66 -58.94 33.22
CA GLN A 13 39.69 -59.44 32.30
C GLN A 13 39.66 -60.98 32.29
N PRO A 14 40.51 -61.71 31.53
CA PRO A 14 40.98 -61.57 30.14
C PRO A 14 40.88 -62.92 29.38
N LEU A 15 41.27 -63.01 28.10
CA LEU A 15 42.22 -64.04 27.59
C LEU A 15 42.48 -63.94 26.06
N ARG A 16 43.77 -63.92 25.75
CA ARG A 16 44.49 -64.07 24.47
C ARG A 16 43.73 -64.75 23.31
N ARG A 17 43.94 -64.23 22.08
CA ARG A 17 44.88 -64.85 21.13
C ARG A 17 45.18 -63.98 19.90
N ARG A 18 46.42 -64.13 19.45
CA ARG A 18 47.10 -63.54 18.30
C ARG A 18 46.35 -63.68 16.97
N GLY A 19 46.55 -62.70 16.09
CA GLY A 19 46.39 -62.86 14.65
C GLY A 19 46.43 -61.53 13.89
N ALA A 20 47.63 -61.04 13.58
CA ALA A 20 47.86 -60.25 12.36
C ALA A 20 48.40 -61.24 11.31
N PRO A 21 48.11 -61.13 10.00
CA PRO A 21 48.45 -59.92 9.25
C PRO A 21 47.54 -59.52 8.05
N ALA A 22 47.81 -58.29 7.58
CA ALA A 22 47.83 -57.77 6.20
C ALA A 22 46.61 -57.86 5.24
N GLY A 23 46.36 -56.71 4.60
CA GLY A 23 45.44 -56.49 3.47
C GLY A 23 44.29 -55.60 3.90
N GLY A 24 44.09 -54.37 3.44
CA GLY A 24 44.33 -53.77 2.12
C GLY A 24 43.08 -52.96 1.77
N ALA A 25 43.25 -51.92 0.94
CA ALA A 25 42.22 -51.04 0.38
C ALA A 25 41.64 -49.95 1.31
N GLY A 26 42.34 -48.81 1.36
CA GLY A 26 41.75 -47.53 1.75
C GLY A 26 40.71 -47.09 0.72
N GLY A 27 39.51 -46.76 1.19
CA GLY A 27 38.52 -46.04 0.40
C GLY A 27 39.03 -44.63 0.12
N ALA A 28 39.34 -44.36 -1.15
CA ALA A 28 39.72 -43.03 -1.60
C ALA A 28 38.49 -42.10 -1.51
N VAL A 29 38.47 -41.25 -0.48
CA VAL A 29 37.58 -40.08 -0.46
C VAL A 29 38.11 -39.13 -1.53
N PHE A 30 37.48 -39.14 -2.70
CA PHE A 30 37.79 -38.24 -3.80
C PHE A 30 37.41 -36.82 -3.39
N ARG A 31 38.34 -36.11 -2.73
CA ARG A 31 38.21 -34.67 -2.48
C ARG A 31 38.42 -33.96 -3.81
N LEU A 32 37.34 -33.69 -4.52
CA LEU A 32 37.32 -32.73 -5.62
C LEU A 32 37.79 -31.38 -5.04
N ARG A 33 39.04 -31.01 -5.31
CA ARG A 33 39.51 -29.64 -5.14
C ARG A 33 38.99 -28.86 -6.35
N PRO A 34 37.98 -27.98 -6.20
CA PRO A 34 37.58 -27.13 -7.31
C PRO A 34 38.80 -26.30 -7.72
N SER A 35 39.11 -26.30 -9.03
CA SER A 35 40.12 -25.40 -9.57
C SER A 35 39.77 -23.96 -9.19
N SER A 36 40.79 -23.14 -8.91
CA SER A 36 40.62 -21.73 -8.55
C SER A 36 39.75 -20.95 -9.55
N ASP A 37 39.72 -21.39 -10.81
CA ASP A 37 38.95 -20.77 -11.88
C ASP A 37 37.46 -21.12 -11.81
N LEU A 38 37.09 -22.34 -11.40
CA LEU A 38 35.68 -22.71 -11.16
C LEU A 38 35.10 -21.95 -9.95
N ALA A 39 35.91 -21.76 -8.90
CA ALA A 39 35.52 -20.96 -7.74
C ALA A 39 35.33 -19.47 -8.10
N ARG A 40 36.20 -18.92 -8.97
CA ARG A 40 36.09 -17.53 -9.46
C ARG A 40 34.88 -17.32 -10.38
N LEU A 41 34.60 -18.27 -11.28
CA LEU A 41 33.42 -18.22 -12.15
C LEU A 41 32.12 -18.34 -11.35
N ALA A 42 32.09 -19.22 -10.35
CA ALA A 42 30.94 -19.34 -9.45
C ALA A 42 30.73 -18.05 -8.62
N ALA A 43 31.80 -17.45 -8.10
CA ALA A 43 31.72 -16.18 -7.37
C ALA A 43 31.22 -15.03 -8.25
N LEU A 44 31.68 -14.96 -9.51
CA LEU A 44 31.22 -13.95 -10.47
C LEU A 44 29.74 -14.14 -10.83
N ALA A 45 29.29 -15.37 -11.07
CA ALA A 45 27.89 -15.67 -11.33
C ALA A 45 26.97 -15.31 -10.15
N ILE A 46 27.41 -15.54 -8.92
CA ILE A 46 26.69 -15.15 -7.70
C ILE A 46 26.61 -13.62 -7.59
N LEU A 47 27.70 -12.90 -7.87
CA LEU A 47 27.72 -11.43 -7.88
C LEU A 47 26.79 -10.81 -8.94
N LEU A 48 26.69 -11.42 -10.14
CA LEU A 48 25.71 -11.00 -11.15
C LEU A 48 24.27 -11.33 -10.74
N ALA A 49 24.02 -12.45 -10.05
CA ALA A 49 22.69 -12.79 -9.55
C ALA A 49 22.22 -11.85 -8.43
N LEU A 50 23.15 -11.33 -7.61
CA LEU A 50 22.86 -10.38 -6.53
C LEU A 50 22.47 -8.98 -7.06
N SER A 51 23.03 -8.51 -8.18
CA SER A 51 22.68 -7.20 -8.76
C SER A 51 21.32 -7.20 -9.45
N ALA A 52 20.85 -8.35 -9.94
CA ALA A 52 19.53 -8.51 -10.56
C ALA A 52 18.36 -8.30 -9.56
N CYS A 53 18.55 -8.69 -8.29
CA CYS A 53 17.52 -8.51 -7.25
C CYS A 53 17.36 -7.05 -6.79
N ALA A 54 18.41 -6.23 -6.93
CA ALA A 54 18.33 -4.81 -6.56
C ALA A 54 17.57 -3.97 -7.59
N GLY A 55 17.61 -4.35 -8.87
CA GLY A 55 16.86 -3.70 -9.96
C GLY A 55 15.36 -4.03 -9.99
N ALA A 56 14.92 -5.07 -9.26
CA ALA A 56 13.53 -5.50 -9.19
C ALA A 56 12.70 -4.73 -8.15
N ARG A 57 13.31 -3.85 -7.34
CA ARG A 57 12.55 -2.91 -6.51
C ARG A 57 11.94 -1.84 -7.42
N GLY A 58 10.75 -2.16 -7.93
CA GLY A 58 9.98 -1.26 -8.80
C GLY A 58 9.91 0.14 -8.21
N ARG A 59 10.22 1.13 -9.05
CA ARG A 59 10.14 2.56 -8.67
C ARG A 59 8.77 2.81 -8.05
N PRO A 60 8.69 3.47 -6.88
CA PRO A 60 7.42 3.79 -6.25
C PRO A 60 6.54 4.53 -7.26
N ALA A 61 5.28 4.11 -7.33
CA ALA A 61 4.34 4.71 -8.26
C ALA A 61 4.21 6.21 -7.94
N PRO A 62 4.15 7.09 -8.96
CA PRO A 62 4.07 8.51 -8.71
C PRO A 62 2.74 8.86 -8.03
N LEU A 63 2.77 9.91 -7.23
CA LEU A 63 1.57 10.44 -6.58
C LEU A 63 0.78 11.30 -7.59
N PRO A 64 -0.57 11.19 -7.61
CA PRO A 64 -1.42 12.13 -8.34
C PRO A 64 -1.08 13.58 -8.02
N PRO A 65 -1.00 14.47 -9.02
CA PRO A 65 -0.82 15.90 -8.78
C PRO A 65 -2.06 16.46 -8.08
N PRO A 66 -1.90 17.50 -7.24
CA PRO A 66 -3.04 18.17 -6.63
C PRO A 66 -3.91 18.80 -7.72
N LEU A 67 -5.23 18.59 -7.64
CA LEU A 67 -6.17 19.07 -8.65
C LEU A 67 -6.47 20.56 -8.49
N ARG A 68 -6.85 20.98 -7.28
CA ARG A 68 -7.19 22.38 -6.93
C ARG A 68 -8.11 23.05 -7.95
N LEU A 69 -9.09 22.31 -8.47
CA LEU A 69 -10.06 22.84 -9.42
C LEU A 69 -10.98 23.87 -8.75
N ALA A 70 -11.35 24.93 -9.47
CA ALA A 70 -12.25 25.95 -8.96
C ALA A 70 -13.66 25.37 -8.69
N PRO A 71 -14.33 25.77 -7.59
CA PRO A 71 -15.75 25.47 -7.32
C PRO A 71 -16.69 25.76 -8.50
N ALA A 72 -16.46 26.87 -9.20
CA ALA A 72 -17.23 27.29 -10.37
C ALA A 72 -17.25 26.29 -11.55
N LEU A 73 -16.35 25.30 -11.58
CA LEU A 73 -16.33 24.26 -12.62
C LEU A 73 -17.28 23.09 -12.32
N LEU A 74 -17.93 23.09 -11.14
CA LEU A 74 -18.91 22.08 -10.78
C LEU A 74 -20.19 22.27 -11.63
N PRO A 75 -20.78 21.20 -12.21
CA PRO A 75 -21.94 21.32 -13.10
C PRO A 75 -23.19 21.90 -12.45
N ALA A 76 -23.40 21.58 -11.17
CA ALA A 76 -24.55 21.99 -10.39
C ALA A 76 -24.16 22.02 -8.90
N PRO A 77 -24.82 22.86 -8.08
CA PRO A 77 -24.63 22.81 -6.64
C PRO A 77 -24.90 21.40 -6.10
N LEU A 78 -24.08 20.97 -5.14
CA LEU A 78 -24.21 19.69 -4.47
C LEU A 78 -24.38 19.89 -2.97
N ALA A 79 -25.22 19.07 -2.37
CA ALA A 79 -25.35 18.93 -0.92
C ALA A 79 -25.64 17.44 -0.64
N ALA A 80 -24.79 16.80 0.15
CA ALA A 80 -24.87 15.36 0.39
C ALA A 80 -24.44 15.01 1.82
N ASP A 81 -25.21 14.14 2.45
CA ASP A 81 -24.78 13.39 3.63
C ASP A 81 -24.34 12.00 3.18
N GLN A 82 -23.14 11.58 3.57
CA GLN A 82 -22.53 10.36 3.02
C GLN A 82 -21.94 9.47 4.11
N ARG A 83 -22.07 8.17 3.94
CA ARG A 83 -21.29 7.16 4.67
C ARG A 83 -20.05 6.82 3.85
N LEU A 84 -18.89 6.91 4.48
CA LEU A 84 -17.59 6.60 3.89
C LEU A 84 -17.02 5.34 4.55
N SER A 85 -16.95 4.24 3.80
CA SER A 85 -16.33 2.99 4.29
C SER A 85 -14.93 2.84 3.69
N PHE A 86 -13.89 3.02 4.50
CA PHE A 86 -12.50 2.88 4.14
C PHE A 86 -12.00 1.47 4.41
N ARG A 87 -11.20 0.93 3.50
CA ARG A 87 -10.45 -0.31 3.67
C ARG A 87 -8.99 -0.04 3.38
N HIS A 88 -8.13 -0.27 4.37
CA HIS A 88 -6.68 -0.04 4.26
C HIS A 88 -5.92 -1.16 4.98
N ALA A 89 -4.59 -1.14 4.90
CA ALA A 89 -3.75 -2.18 5.52
C ALA A 89 -3.95 -2.33 7.05
N GLY A 90 -4.46 -1.29 7.71
CA GLY A 90 -4.70 -1.26 9.16
C GLY A 90 -6.10 -1.71 9.57
N GLY A 91 -6.97 -2.07 8.62
CA GLY A 91 -8.35 -2.49 8.89
C GLY A 91 -9.38 -1.71 8.06
N GLU A 92 -10.60 -1.73 8.56
CA GLU A 92 -11.72 -1.00 7.99
C GLU A 92 -12.18 0.11 8.95
N ASP A 93 -12.51 1.26 8.39
CA ASP A 93 -12.93 2.45 9.12
C ASP A 93 -14.21 3.00 8.48
N VAL A 94 -15.17 3.42 9.29
CA VAL A 94 -16.36 4.11 8.80
C VAL A 94 -16.36 5.54 9.31
N LEU A 95 -16.53 6.47 8.39
CA LEU A 95 -16.74 7.89 8.65
C LEU A 95 -18.06 8.33 8.04
N ASP A 96 -18.61 9.41 8.54
CA ASP A 96 -19.71 10.12 7.91
C ASP A 96 -19.19 11.47 7.40
N ALA A 97 -19.75 11.95 6.29
CA ALA A 97 -19.34 13.19 5.65
C ALA A 97 -20.55 14.06 5.32
N ARG A 98 -20.48 15.34 5.68
CA ARG A 98 -21.34 16.39 5.14
C ARG A 98 -20.55 17.09 4.04
N LEU A 99 -21.05 17.07 2.82
CA LEU A 99 -20.42 17.72 1.67
C LEU A 99 -21.39 18.73 1.07
N GLU A 100 -20.95 19.97 0.91
CA GLU A 100 -21.69 21.04 0.25
C GLU A 100 -20.74 21.76 -0.72
N ALA A 101 -21.18 22.00 -1.95
CA ALA A 101 -20.43 22.85 -2.86
C ALA A 101 -21.35 23.60 -3.83
N ASP A 102 -20.96 24.83 -4.13
CA ASP A 102 -21.57 25.68 -5.16
C ASP A 102 -20.47 26.29 -6.04
N ALA A 103 -20.82 27.30 -6.84
CA ALA A 103 -19.87 27.94 -7.74
C ALA A 103 -18.78 28.74 -7.02
N GLN A 104 -18.94 29.03 -5.73
CA GLN A 104 -18.08 29.89 -4.94
C GLN A 104 -17.19 29.10 -4.01
N ARG A 105 -17.71 28.02 -3.40
CA ARG A 105 -16.98 27.26 -2.39
C ARG A 105 -17.39 25.80 -2.34
N LEU A 106 -16.45 24.97 -1.91
CA LEU A 106 -16.67 23.62 -1.43
C LEU A 106 -16.42 23.59 0.08
N GLN A 107 -17.29 22.89 0.82
CA GLN A 107 -17.15 22.62 2.24
C GLN A 107 -17.36 21.14 2.50
N LEU A 108 -16.50 20.55 3.32
CA LEU A 108 -16.68 19.19 3.77
C LEU A 108 -16.34 19.04 5.25
N ALA A 109 -17.20 18.34 5.98
CA ALA A 109 -16.98 17.95 7.37
C ALA A 109 -17.04 16.43 7.51
N LEU A 110 -15.91 15.82 7.87
CA LEU A 110 -15.82 14.41 8.23
C LEU A 110 -16.03 14.24 9.73
N HIS A 111 -16.87 13.28 10.10
CA HIS A 111 -17.13 12.94 11.48
C HIS A 111 -17.09 11.44 11.73
N ARG A 112 -16.77 11.07 12.96
CA ARG A 112 -16.81 9.69 13.47
C ARG A 112 -17.55 9.71 14.80
N PHE A 113 -18.66 8.97 14.90
CA PHE A 113 -19.48 8.91 16.12
C PHE A 113 -19.85 10.30 16.66
N GLY A 114 -20.29 11.20 15.77
CA GLY A 114 -20.69 12.57 16.12
C GLY A 114 -19.54 13.54 16.42
N GLN A 115 -18.29 13.09 16.42
CA GLN A 115 -17.12 13.95 16.59
C GLN A 115 -16.54 14.36 15.25
N VAL A 116 -16.33 15.66 15.05
CA VAL A 116 -15.69 16.19 13.83
C VAL A 116 -14.21 15.85 13.84
N LEU A 117 -13.74 15.17 12.79
CA LEU A 117 -12.33 14.82 12.58
C LEU A 117 -11.62 15.80 11.66
N LEU A 118 -12.32 16.28 10.62
CA LEU A 118 -11.78 17.18 9.62
C LEU A 118 -12.90 18.11 9.14
N VAL A 119 -12.62 19.41 9.10
CA VAL A 119 -13.37 20.39 8.30
C VAL A 119 -12.42 20.92 7.24
N LEU A 120 -12.86 20.96 6.00
CA LEU A 120 -12.14 21.63 4.91
C LEU A 120 -13.06 22.58 4.16
N ARG A 121 -12.50 23.71 3.72
CA ARG A 121 -13.17 24.69 2.87
C ARG A 121 -12.24 25.10 1.75
N TRP A 122 -12.76 25.10 0.53
CA TRP A 122 -12.00 25.40 -0.68
C TRP A 122 -12.79 26.40 -1.53
N ASP A 123 -12.19 27.54 -1.86
CA ASP A 123 -12.81 28.60 -2.66
C ASP A 123 -12.21 28.71 -4.09
N GLY A 124 -11.29 27.83 -4.45
CA GLY A 124 -10.53 27.91 -5.70
C GLY A 124 -9.16 28.56 -5.58
N GLN A 125 -8.86 29.21 -4.45
CA GLN A 125 -7.60 29.90 -4.18
C GLN A 125 -6.94 29.38 -2.90
N ALA A 126 -7.69 29.32 -1.79
CA ALA A 126 -7.23 28.92 -0.47
C ALA A 126 -7.95 27.67 0.02
N LEU A 127 -7.17 26.73 0.55
CA LEU A 127 -7.67 25.57 1.27
C LEU A 127 -7.57 25.87 2.77
N GLU A 128 -8.70 26.18 3.39
CA GLU A 128 -8.78 26.24 4.85
C GLU A 128 -9.07 24.84 5.38
N GLN A 129 -8.35 24.45 6.42
CA GLN A 129 -8.52 23.14 7.04
C GLN A 129 -8.39 23.21 8.56
N SER A 130 -9.28 22.48 9.23
CA SER A 130 -9.22 22.25 10.67
C SER A 130 -9.31 20.76 10.92
N ARG A 131 -8.31 20.22 11.62
CA ARG A 131 -8.20 18.79 11.89
C ARG A 131 -8.15 18.56 13.40
N ALA A 132 -8.94 17.61 13.86
CA ALA A 132 -8.95 17.24 15.27
C ALA A 132 -7.61 16.59 15.68
N PRO A 133 -7.10 16.84 16.90
CA PRO A 133 -5.85 16.24 17.37
C PRO A 133 -5.80 14.72 17.27
N GLN A 134 -6.94 14.05 17.48
CA GLN A 134 -7.10 12.60 17.43
C GLN A 134 -7.28 12.03 16.02
N ALA A 135 -7.40 12.87 14.98
CA ALA A 135 -7.59 12.39 13.63
C ALA A 135 -6.33 11.64 13.13
N PRO A 136 -6.44 10.57 12.33
CA PRO A 136 -5.28 9.79 11.86
C PRO A 136 -4.32 10.60 11.00
N LEU A 137 -3.00 10.45 11.19
CA LEU A 137 -1.95 11.14 10.39
C LEU A 137 -2.09 10.92 8.89
N THR A 138 -2.66 9.79 8.47
CA THR A 138 -2.94 9.43 7.09
C THR A 138 -4.08 10.24 6.44
N LEU A 139 -4.93 10.90 7.24
CA LEU A 139 -6.01 11.78 6.74
C LEU A 139 -5.42 13.14 6.32
N SER A 140 -5.09 13.25 5.02
CA SER A 140 -4.64 14.50 4.39
C SER A 140 -5.83 15.26 3.81
N PRO A 141 -6.08 16.52 4.24
CA PRO A 141 -7.17 17.34 3.69
C PRO A 141 -7.03 17.62 2.19
N GLU A 142 -5.79 17.83 1.71
CA GLU A 142 -5.48 18.06 0.30
C GLU A 142 -5.89 16.83 -0.53
N ARG A 143 -5.58 15.65 0.00
CA ARG A 143 -5.94 14.38 -0.63
C ARG A 143 -7.46 14.14 -0.63
N VAL A 144 -8.16 14.56 0.43
CA VAL A 144 -9.63 14.49 0.49
C VAL A 144 -10.24 15.44 -0.54
N LEU A 145 -9.71 16.66 -0.69
CA LEU A 145 -10.14 17.59 -1.73
C LEU A 145 -9.96 16.98 -3.13
N ASP A 146 -8.80 16.37 -3.41
CA ASP A 146 -8.55 15.69 -4.68
C ASP A 146 -9.56 14.57 -4.94
N ASP A 147 -9.90 13.76 -3.93
CA ASP A 147 -10.90 12.70 -4.08
C ASP A 147 -12.30 13.24 -4.37
N VAL A 148 -12.72 14.31 -3.69
CA VAL A 148 -14.00 14.96 -3.96
C VAL A 148 -14.01 15.49 -5.39
N GLN A 149 -12.95 16.17 -5.83
CA GLN A 149 -12.86 16.66 -7.21
C GLN A 149 -12.83 15.52 -8.23
N LEU A 150 -12.08 14.46 -7.96
CA LEU A 150 -12.08 13.24 -8.75
C LEU A 150 -13.40 12.48 -8.70
N VAL A 151 -14.35 12.78 -7.83
CA VAL A 151 -15.69 12.15 -7.87
C VAL A 151 -16.69 13.05 -8.59
N TYR A 152 -16.69 14.37 -8.32
CA TYR A 152 -17.78 15.25 -8.76
C TYR A 152 -17.44 16.22 -9.90
N TRP A 153 -16.16 16.53 -10.16
CA TRP A 153 -15.84 17.50 -11.22
C TRP A 153 -15.94 16.87 -12.62
N PRO A 154 -16.22 17.67 -13.66
CA PRO A 154 -16.23 17.20 -15.04
C PRO A 154 -14.86 16.68 -15.47
N ALA A 155 -14.84 15.65 -16.31
CA ALA A 155 -13.59 15.06 -16.74
C ALA A 155 -12.74 16.00 -17.60
N GLU A 156 -13.35 16.87 -18.38
CA GLU A 156 -12.62 17.89 -19.15
C GLU A 156 -11.86 18.86 -18.23
N ALA A 157 -12.47 19.28 -17.12
CA ALA A 157 -11.82 20.15 -16.13
C ALA A 157 -10.64 19.43 -15.45
N ILE A 158 -10.83 18.17 -15.06
CA ILE A 158 -9.76 17.36 -14.47
C ILE A 158 -8.61 17.17 -15.47
N ARG A 159 -8.92 16.80 -16.73
CA ARG A 159 -7.91 16.63 -17.79
C ARG A 159 -7.12 17.92 -18.05
N ALA A 160 -7.78 19.07 -18.04
CA ALA A 160 -7.12 20.36 -18.24
C ALA A 160 -6.12 20.71 -17.12
N ALA A 161 -6.34 20.22 -15.90
CA ALA A 161 -5.43 20.39 -14.77
C ALA A 161 -4.28 19.37 -14.73
N MET A 162 -4.27 18.36 -15.61
CA MET A 162 -3.25 17.31 -15.60
C MET A 162 -1.95 17.76 -16.27
N PRO A 163 -0.78 17.52 -15.65
CA PRO A 163 0.50 17.70 -16.31
C PRO A 163 0.78 16.57 -17.31
N THR A 164 1.76 16.79 -18.18
CA THR A 164 2.20 15.80 -19.17
C THR A 164 2.50 14.44 -18.54
N GLY A 165 2.03 13.37 -19.18
CA GLY A 165 2.20 11.98 -18.72
C GLY A 165 1.04 11.45 -17.87
N TRP A 166 0.14 12.33 -17.43
CA TRP A 166 -1.11 11.97 -16.76
C TRP A 166 -2.25 11.88 -17.76
N THR A 167 -3.14 10.91 -17.55
CA THR A 167 -4.32 10.71 -18.39
C THR A 167 -5.52 10.34 -17.53
N LEU A 168 -6.67 10.93 -17.84
CA LEU A 168 -7.96 10.56 -17.26
C LEU A 168 -8.82 9.90 -18.33
N GLU A 169 -9.01 8.60 -18.18
CA GLU A 169 -9.97 7.81 -18.97
C GLU A 169 -11.32 7.89 -18.28
N GLU A 170 -12.38 8.24 -19.01
CA GLU A 170 -13.75 8.22 -18.49
C GLU A 170 -14.62 7.39 -19.42
N GLY A 171 -15.51 6.58 -18.84
CA GLY A 171 -16.48 5.77 -19.54
C GLY A 171 -17.81 5.75 -18.78
N ARG A 172 -18.74 4.89 -19.21
CA ARG A 172 -20.10 4.82 -18.63
C ARG A 172 -20.08 4.57 -17.12
N ASP A 173 -19.20 3.71 -16.65
CA ASP A 173 -19.25 3.20 -15.26
C ASP A 173 -18.30 3.96 -14.32
N GLY A 174 -17.62 5.02 -14.80
CA GLY A 174 -16.69 5.83 -14.01
C GLY A 174 -15.39 6.17 -14.74
N ARG A 175 -14.31 6.36 -13.98
CA ARG A 175 -13.05 6.92 -14.50
C ARG A 175 -11.79 6.35 -13.89
N ARG A 176 -10.70 6.42 -14.64
CA ARG A 176 -9.37 5.97 -14.23
C ARG A 176 -8.34 7.06 -14.47
N LEU A 177 -7.65 7.45 -13.39
CA LEU A 177 -6.48 8.32 -13.46
C LEU A 177 -5.22 7.46 -13.59
N ARG A 178 -4.43 7.73 -14.63
CA ARG A 178 -3.25 6.94 -14.98
C ARG A 178 -2.02 7.83 -15.15
N HIS A 179 -0.87 7.26 -14.84
CA HIS A 179 0.43 7.80 -15.22
C HIS A 179 1.20 6.74 -16.02
N GLY A 180 1.39 6.99 -17.31
CA GLY A 180 1.87 5.97 -18.26
C GLY A 180 0.95 4.74 -18.30
N ARG A 181 1.49 3.56 -17.97
CA ARG A 181 0.72 2.30 -17.96
C ARG A 181 0.06 1.97 -16.61
N SER A 182 0.31 2.77 -15.58
CA SER A 182 -0.15 2.50 -14.22
C SER A 182 -1.45 3.24 -13.91
N THR A 183 -2.49 2.51 -13.50
CA THR A 183 -3.70 3.09 -12.90
C THR A 183 -3.43 3.43 -11.45
N LEU A 184 -3.64 4.69 -11.06
CA LEU A 184 -3.37 5.19 -9.72
C LEU A 184 -4.65 5.56 -8.96
N VAL A 185 -5.70 5.96 -9.67
CA VAL A 185 -7.02 6.11 -9.08
C VAL A 185 -8.02 5.47 -10.02
N GLU A 186 -8.95 4.71 -9.46
CA GLU A 186 -10.08 4.14 -10.17
C GLU A 186 -11.35 4.49 -9.42
N ILE A 187 -12.33 5.00 -10.15
CA ILE A 187 -13.63 5.39 -9.64
C ILE A 187 -14.68 4.64 -10.43
N VAL A 188 -15.54 3.92 -9.73
CA VAL A 188 -16.60 3.11 -10.31
C VAL A 188 -17.91 3.49 -9.64
N HIS A 189 -18.91 3.88 -10.43
CA HIS A 189 -20.29 4.03 -9.97
C HIS A 189 -20.89 2.64 -9.85
N LEU A 190 -21.25 2.26 -8.62
CA LEU A 190 -21.86 0.95 -8.34
C LEU A 190 -23.36 0.99 -8.58
N ASP A 191 -23.97 2.14 -8.28
CA ASP A 191 -25.35 2.54 -8.54
C ASP A 191 -25.47 4.05 -8.33
N ASP A 192 -26.70 4.59 -8.36
CA ASP A 192 -27.00 6.01 -8.26
C ASP A 192 -26.55 6.66 -6.93
N LYS A 193 -26.33 5.85 -5.87
CA LYS A 193 -25.98 6.35 -4.53
C LYS A 193 -24.60 5.90 -4.08
N ARG A 194 -23.99 4.92 -4.73
CA ARG A 194 -22.73 4.33 -4.30
C ARG A 194 -21.62 4.48 -5.33
N VAL A 195 -20.49 5.01 -4.87
CA VAL A 195 -19.26 5.13 -5.65
C VAL A 195 -18.14 4.40 -4.94
N ARG A 196 -17.37 3.59 -5.67
CA ARG A 196 -16.11 3.01 -5.21
C ARG A 196 -14.95 3.83 -5.75
N LEU A 197 -14.10 4.33 -4.86
CA LEU A 197 -12.81 4.93 -5.19
C LEU A 197 -11.70 4.02 -4.70
N ARG A 198 -10.79 3.61 -5.59
CA ARG A 198 -9.61 2.81 -5.26
C ARG A 198 -8.35 3.58 -5.60
N ARG A 199 -7.40 3.63 -4.66
CA ARG A 199 -6.09 4.25 -4.87
C ARG A 199 -5.00 3.56 -4.03
N PRO A 200 -3.70 3.82 -4.28
CA PRO A 200 -2.65 3.34 -3.40
C PRO A 200 -2.90 3.72 -1.94
N GLY A 201 -3.01 2.70 -1.09
CA GLY A 201 -3.18 2.83 0.35
C GLY A 201 -4.59 2.56 0.86
N TYR A 202 -5.64 2.76 0.06
CA TYR A 202 -7.01 2.44 0.47
C TYR A 202 -8.01 2.25 -0.68
N GLU A 203 -9.08 1.56 -0.34
CA GLU A 203 -10.35 1.57 -1.07
C GLU A 203 -11.39 2.31 -0.21
N LEU A 204 -12.23 3.10 -0.87
CA LEU A 204 -13.29 3.90 -0.25
C LEU A 204 -14.60 3.58 -0.97
N ILE A 205 -15.64 3.23 -0.20
CA ILE A 205 -17.02 3.22 -0.66
C ILE A 205 -17.71 4.47 -0.12
N ILE A 206 -18.21 5.30 -1.03
CA ILE A 206 -19.01 6.48 -0.75
C ILE A 206 -20.47 6.08 -0.97
N GLU A 207 -21.29 6.19 0.07
CA GLU A 207 -22.73 5.94 -0.01
C GLU A 207 -23.47 7.21 0.36
N THR A 208 -24.17 7.80 -0.61
CA THR A 208 -24.98 9.00 -0.43
C THR A 208 -26.31 8.63 0.22
N ARG A 209 -26.61 9.29 1.35
CA ARG A 209 -27.88 9.17 2.07
C ARG A 209 -28.87 10.19 1.53
N GLU A 210 -30.14 9.84 1.56
CA GLU A 210 -31.21 10.82 1.33
C GLU A 210 -31.22 11.81 2.50
N LEU A 211 -31.26 13.11 2.19
CA LEU A 211 -31.58 14.10 3.20
C LEU A 211 -33.03 13.88 3.65
N PRO A 212 -33.32 13.85 4.96
CA PRO A 212 -34.67 13.73 5.48
C PRO A 212 -35.55 14.94 5.16
#